data_AF-A0A753FTD7-F1
#
_entry.id   AF-A0A753FTD7-F1
#
_cell.length_a   1.000
_cell.length_b   1.000
_cell.length_c   1.000
_cell.angle_alpha   90.00
_cell.angle_beta   90.00
_cell.angle_gamma   90.00
#
_symmetry.space_group_name_H-M   'P 1'
#
loop_
_entity.id
_entity.type
_entity.pdbx_description
1 polymer ?
#
loop_
_entity_poly.entity_id
_entity_poly.type
_entity_poly.pdbx_seq_one_letter_code
_entity_poly.pdbx_strand_id
1 'polypeptide(L)'
;MKMTFCRAVCLAAAFLLMGCDEAPETTTASPAAQVLEGKTMGTIWRVSVVGIDAKRAAELQTKIQTQLDADDWLLSTYKNDSALMRFNHSRSLAPWPVSEAMADIVTSALRIGAKTDGAMDITVGPLVNLWGFGPDRQPLHIPTPAQIDAAKAKTGLQHLQVIDRAGHQFLQKDLPDLYVDLSTVGEGYAADHLARLMEQEGIARYLVSVGGALSSRGMNAQGLPWRVAIQKPTDRENAVQAIVDINGHGISTSGSYRNYYELDGKRVSHVIDPQTGRPIEHNLVSVTVIAPTALEADGWDTGLMVLGTQKAQEVVRREGLAVFMIMKEGEGFKTWMSPQFKTFLVSDKN
;
A
#
# COMPACT_ATOMS: atom_id res chain seq x y z
N MET A 1 0.04 97.10 -23.14
CA MET A 1 -0.13 97.34 -24.59
C MET A 1 -0.17 95.99 -25.31
N LYS A 2 -1.28 95.70 -25.99
CA LYS A 2 -1.49 94.75 -27.11
C LYS A 2 -1.26 93.22 -26.91
N MET A 3 -2.38 92.52 -26.72
CA MET A 3 -2.98 91.49 -27.61
C MET A 3 -2.12 90.55 -28.49
N THR A 4 -2.53 89.26 -28.46
CA THR A 4 -2.64 88.23 -29.55
C THR A 4 -1.33 87.63 -30.12
N PHE A 5 -1.19 86.37 -30.55
CA PHE A 5 -2.11 85.36 -31.10
C PHE A 5 -1.43 83.96 -31.11
N CYS A 6 -2.24 82.90 -31.16
CA CYS A 6 -2.02 81.50 -31.57
C CYS A 6 -0.62 80.91 -31.83
N ARG A 7 -0.42 79.68 -31.34
CA ARG A 7 -0.24 78.52 -32.24
C ARG A 7 -0.58 77.20 -31.55
N ALA A 8 -1.47 76.47 -32.21
CA ALA A 8 -1.84 75.09 -31.94
C ALA A 8 -0.70 74.13 -32.29
N VAL A 9 -0.49 73.09 -31.49
CA VAL A 9 -0.04 71.78 -31.96
C VAL A 9 -0.82 70.71 -31.20
N CYS A 10 -1.51 69.90 -31.99
CA CYS A 10 -2.36 68.79 -31.62
C CYS A 10 -1.56 67.48 -31.46
N LEU A 11 -2.10 66.62 -30.58
CA LEU A 11 -2.12 65.16 -30.61
C LEU A 11 -0.80 64.36 -30.66
N ALA A 12 -0.53 63.61 -29.59
CA ALA A 12 -0.83 62.18 -29.55
C ALA A 12 -0.48 61.61 -28.16
N ALA A 13 -1.49 61.22 -27.38
CA ALA A 13 -1.30 60.37 -26.20
C ALA A 13 -2.24 59.17 -26.34
N ALA A 14 -1.63 58.00 -26.51
CA ALA A 14 -2.30 56.72 -26.66
C ALA A 14 -3.02 56.33 -25.36
N PHE A 15 -4.32 56.08 -25.44
CA PHE A 15 -5.06 55.37 -24.38
C PHE A 15 -4.73 53.88 -24.48
N LEU A 16 -3.94 53.38 -23.52
CA LEU A 16 -3.88 51.96 -23.20
C LEU A 16 -4.91 51.68 -22.10
N LEU A 17 -6.05 51.13 -22.51
CA LEU A 17 -6.99 50.48 -21.59
C LEU A 17 -6.41 49.10 -21.23
N MET A 18 -5.76 49.00 -20.08
CA MET A 18 -5.55 47.71 -19.41
C MET A 18 -6.83 47.39 -18.64
N GLY A 19 -7.63 46.47 -19.19
CA GLY A 19 -8.66 45.78 -18.43
C GLY A 19 -7.98 44.72 -17.56
N CYS A 20 -7.97 44.93 -16.24
CA CYS A 20 -7.72 43.86 -15.30
C CYS A 20 -8.99 43.01 -15.21
N ASP A 21 -8.96 41.83 -15.81
CA ASP A 21 -9.93 40.77 -15.56
C ASP A 21 -9.47 40.03 -14.30
N GLU A 22 -9.82 40.58 -13.12
CA GLU A 22 -9.62 39.89 -11.85
C GLU A 22 -10.69 38.81 -11.72
N ALA A 23 -10.29 37.56 -12.00
CA ALA A 23 -11.02 36.40 -11.53
C ALA A 23 -11.17 36.48 -10.00
N PRO A 24 -12.32 36.11 -9.42
CA PRO A 24 -12.55 36.25 -7.99
C PRO A 24 -11.57 35.37 -7.21
N GLU A 25 -10.64 36.01 -6.49
CA GLU A 25 -9.82 35.34 -5.49
C GLU A 25 -10.74 34.73 -4.42
N THR A 26 -10.64 33.41 -4.24
CA THR A 26 -11.25 32.69 -3.13
C THR A 26 -10.74 33.29 -1.81
N THR A 27 -11.56 34.15 -1.20
CA THR A 27 -11.27 34.96 -0.02
C THR A 27 -11.40 34.20 1.32
N THR A 28 -11.63 32.89 1.28
CA THR A 28 -11.59 32.02 2.46
C THR A 28 -10.19 31.44 2.63
N ALA A 29 -9.52 31.77 3.74
CA ALA A 29 -8.23 31.19 4.11
C ALA A 29 -8.31 29.65 4.06
N SER A 30 -7.40 29.03 3.29
CA SER A 30 -7.34 27.56 3.18
C SER A 30 -7.08 26.96 4.57
N PRO A 31 -7.82 25.92 4.99
CA PRO A 31 -7.61 25.27 6.28
C PRO A 31 -6.16 24.78 6.43
N ALA A 32 -5.61 24.87 7.65
CA ALA A 32 -4.25 24.39 7.91
C ALA A 32 -4.09 22.92 7.53
N ALA A 33 -3.07 22.63 6.71
CA ALA A 33 -2.65 21.28 6.35
C ALA A 33 -1.35 20.95 7.11
N GLN A 34 -1.29 19.78 7.74
CA GLN A 34 -0.11 19.29 8.42
C GLN A 34 0.30 17.96 7.79
N VAL A 35 1.60 17.78 7.58
CA VAL A 35 2.17 16.53 7.07
C VAL A 35 3.16 16.01 8.10
N LEU A 36 2.92 14.76 8.50
CA LEU A 36 3.67 14.02 9.50
C LEU A 36 4.33 12.82 8.83
N GLU A 37 5.56 12.51 9.22
CA GLU A 37 6.33 11.40 8.66
C GLU A 37 7.13 10.69 9.74
N GLY A 38 7.42 9.41 9.55
CA GLY A 38 8.24 8.62 10.44
C GLY A 38 8.57 7.26 9.87
N LYS A 39 9.04 6.34 10.72
CA LYS A 39 9.44 4.99 10.33
C LYS A 39 8.67 3.95 11.13
N THR A 40 8.34 2.84 10.49
CA THR A 40 7.73 1.65 11.12
C THR A 40 7.94 0.45 10.20
N MET A 41 7.89 -0.78 10.71
CA MET A 41 7.85 -2.02 9.89
C MET A 41 8.96 -2.12 8.81
N GLY A 42 10.13 -1.52 9.04
CA GLY A 42 11.21 -1.48 8.03
C GLY A 42 10.98 -0.51 6.87
N THR A 43 9.92 0.29 6.91
CA THR A 43 9.49 1.24 5.88
C THR A 43 9.21 2.64 6.48
N ILE A 44 8.63 3.53 5.66
CA ILE A 44 8.24 4.89 6.04
C ILE A 44 6.71 4.96 6.15
N TRP A 45 6.22 5.71 7.12
CA TRP A 45 4.82 6.12 7.17
C TRP A 45 4.69 7.62 6.92
N ARG A 46 3.57 8.03 6.34
CA ARG A 46 3.22 9.44 6.09
C ARG A 46 1.75 9.69 6.38
N VAL A 47 1.43 10.77 7.07
CA VAL A 47 0.07 11.18 7.40
C VAL A 47 -0.10 12.65 7.05
N SER A 48 -1.03 12.94 6.13
CA SER A 48 -1.45 14.31 5.79
C SER A 48 -2.85 14.55 6.34
N VAL A 49 -3.02 15.63 7.09
CA VAL A 49 -4.27 15.94 7.80
C VAL A 49 -4.64 17.41 7.62
N VAL A 50 -5.94 17.69 7.66
CA VAL A 50 -6.47 19.06 7.51
C VAL A 50 -7.31 19.44 8.72
N GLY A 51 -7.08 20.65 9.24
CA GLY A 51 -7.90 21.22 10.32
C GLY A 51 -7.31 21.09 11.72
N ILE A 52 -6.00 20.87 11.84
CA ILE A 52 -5.28 20.92 13.12
C ILE A 52 -4.10 21.90 13.05
N ASP A 53 -3.72 22.46 14.19
CA ASP A 53 -2.55 23.33 14.32
C ASP A 53 -1.26 22.52 14.53
N ALA A 54 -0.12 23.22 14.53
CA ALA A 54 1.20 22.60 14.68
C ALA A 54 1.40 21.92 16.05
N LYS A 55 0.76 22.44 17.12
CA LYS A 55 0.88 21.87 18.47
C LYS A 55 0.19 20.51 18.52
N ARG A 56 -1.05 20.44 18.04
CA ARG A 56 -1.82 19.19 17.96
C ARG A 56 -1.19 18.21 16.99
N ALA A 57 -0.55 18.69 15.92
CA ALA A 57 0.20 17.82 15.00
C ALA A 57 1.38 17.11 15.69
N ALA A 58 2.10 17.80 16.59
CA ALA A 58 3.18 17.19 17.37
C ALA A 58 2.65 16.13 18.37
N GLU A 59 1.52 16.38 19.01
CA GLU A 59 0.84 15.39 19.88
C GLU A 59 0.36 14.17 19.08
N LEU A 60 -0.18 14.41 17.87
CA LEU A 60 -0.63 13.37 16.96
C LEU A 60 0.52 12.49 16.46
N GLN A 61 1.69 13.07 16.16
CA GLN A 61 2.89 12.33 15.78
C GLN A 61 3.25 11.26 16.82
N THR A 62 3.20 11.59 18.12
CA THR A 62 3.49 10.64 19.20
C THR A 62 2.45 9.52 19.26
N LYS A 63 1.17 9.82 19.06
CA LYS A 63 0.09 8.82 19.02
C LYS A 63 0.23 7.88 17.83
N ILE A 64 0.50 8.42 16.64
CA ILE A 64 0.76 7.65 15.42
C ILE A 64 1.91 6.68 15.65
N GLN A 65 3.06 7.17 16.14
CA GLN A 65 4.22 6.31 16.35
C GLN A 65 3.93 5.23 17.39
N THR A 66 3.27 5.57 18.50
CA THR A 66 2.91 4.60 19.54
C THR A 66 2.02 3.48 19.00
N GLN A 67 1.02 3.82 18.18
CA GLN A 67 0.14 2.81 17.57
C GLN A 67 0.90 1.95 16.55
N LEU A 68 1.73 2.55 15.70
CA LEU A 68 2.50 1.81 14.70
C LEU A 68 3.57 0.90 15.32
N ASP A 69 4.17 1.31 16.44
CA ASP A 69 5.10 0.46 17.20
C ASP A 69 4.36 -0.75 17.81
N ALA A 70 3.12 -0.56 18.26
CA ALA A 70 2.27 -1.65 18.75
C ALA A 70 1.82 -2.60 17.63
N ASP A 71 1.47 -2.07 16.46
CA ASP A 71 1.12 -2.87 15.27
C ASP A 71 2.35 -3.64 14.74
N ASP A 72 3.55 -3.03 14.74
CA ASP A 72 4.81 -3.72 14.41
C ASP A 72 5.11 -4.83 15.45
N TRP A 73 4.90 -4.58 16.74
CA TRP A 73 5.05 -5.62 17.76
C TRP A 73 4.00 -6.75 17.66
N LEU A 74 2.82 -6.49 17.09
CA LEU A 74 1.80 -7.49 16.83
C LEU A 74 2.21 -8.41 15.67
N LEU A 75 2.72 -7.84 14.57
CA LEU A 75 2.78 -8.50 13.27
C LEU A 75 4.20 -8.88 12.81
N SER A 76 5.25 -8.30 13.37
CA SER A 76 6.61 -8.43 12.84
C SER A 76 7.18 -9.85 12.97
N THR A 77 7.69 -10.39 11.87
CA THR A 77 8.54 -11.60 11.84
C THR A 77 9.97 -11.31 12.30
N TYR A 78 10.40 -10.04 12.29
CA TYR A 78 11.74 -9.60 12.69
C TYR A 78 11.88 -9.38 14.20
N LYS A 79 10.77 -9.22 14.93
CA LYS A 79 10.79 -9.17 16.40
C LYS A 79 10.51 -10.56 16.96
N ASN A 80 11.53 -11.18 17.55
CA ASN A 80 11.46 -12.55 18.04
C ASN A 80 10.37 -12.79 19.12
N ASP A 81 9.96 -11.74 19.83
CA ASP A 81 8.94 -11.79 20.89
C ASP A 81 7.58 -11.18 20.48
N SER A 82 7.38 -10.86 19.19
CA SER A 82 6.10 -10.36 18.67
C SER A 82 4.97 -11.37 18.90
N ALA A 83 3.72 -10.90 18.86
CA ALA A 83 2.58 -11.80 19.00
C ALA A 83 2.57 -12.89 17.91
N LEU A 84 2.86 -12.52 16.66
CA LEU A 84 3.00 -13.47 15.55
C LEU A 84 4.14 -14.47 15.79
N MET A 85 5.32 -14.01 16.21
CA MET A 85 6.46 -14.91 16.43
C MET A 85 6.25 -15.85 17.61
N ARG A 86 5.54 -15.42 18.66
CA ARG A 86 5.12 -16.33 19.74
C ARG A 86 4.23 -17.48 19.22
N PHE A 87 3.33 -17.20 18.28
CA PHE A 87 2.53 -18.24 17.61
C PHE A 87 3.40 -19.14 16.73
N ASN A 88 4.33 -18.57 15.95
CA ASN A 88 5.24 -19.35 15.10
C ASN A 88 6.16 -20.28 15.92
N HIS A 89 6.70 -19.80 17.05
CA HIS A 89 7.57 -20.57 17.94
C HIS A 89 6.82 -21.67 18.70
N SER A 90 5.51 -21.50 18.92
CA SER A 90 4.70 -22.49 19.63
C SER A 90 4.57 -23.78 18.82
N ARG A 91 4.81 -24.92 19.48
CA ARG A 91 4.55 -26.27 18.92
C ARG A 91 3.11 -26.74 19.15
N SER A 92 2.30 -25.93 19.83
CA SER A 92 0.93 -26.29 20.19
C SER A 92 0.04 -26.39 18.95
N LEU A 93 -0.81 -27.42 18.93
CA LEU A 93 -1.91 -27.57 17.96
C LEU A 93 -3.26 -27.19 18.57
N ALA A 94 -3.29 -26.79 19.84
CA ALA A 94 -4.48 -26.28 20.50
C ALA A 94 -4.76 -24.82 20.04
N PRO A 95 -6.00 -24.33 20.17
CA PRO A 95 -6.32 -22.93 19.92
C PRO A 95 -5.40 -21.99 20.70
N TRP A 96 -4.77 -21.07 19.99
CA TRP A 96 -3.81 -20.09 20.50
C TRP A 96 -4.47 -18.72 20.61
N PRO A 97 -4.58 -18.13 21.82
CA PRO A 97 -5.23 -16.84 22.00
C PRO A 97 -4.55 -15.72 21.22
N VAL A 98 -5.36 -14.90 20.55
CA VAL A 98 -4.89 -13.71 19.81
C VAL A 98 -5.85 -12.53 20.03
N SER A 99 -5.45 -11.34 19.58
CA SER A 99 -6.33 -10.17 19.53
C SER A 99 -7.34 -10.27 18.38
N GLU A 100 -8.40 -9.47 18.45
CA GLU A 100 -9.36 -9.28 17.35
C GLU A 100 -8.66 -8.88 16.06
N ALA A 101 -7.74 -7.91 16.12
CA ALA A 101 -6.96 -7.46 14.97
C ALA A 101 -6.21 -8.62 14.28
N MET A 102 -5.51 -9.46 15.05
CA MET A 102 -4.79 -10.61 14.49
C MET A 102 -5.76 -11.62 13.83
N ALA A 103 -6.90 -11.89 14.46
CA ALA A 103 -7.92 -12.78 13.92
C ALA A 103 -8.52 -12.24 12.61
N ASP A 104 -8.82 -10.94 12.54
CA ASP A 104 -9.36 -10.28 11.35
C ASP A 104 -8.35 -10.25 10.19
N ILE A 105 -7.07 -9.98 10.50
CA ILE A 105 -5.99 -9.97 9.51
C ILE A 105 -5.84 -11.36 8.90
N VAL A 106 -5.71 -12.40 9.73
CA VAL A 106 -5.54 -13.78 9.27
C VAL A 106 -6.79 -14.26 8.52
N THR A 107 -7.99 -13.94 9.00
CA THR A 107 -9.24 -14.27 8.29
C THR A 107 -9.27 -13.69 6.89
N SER A 108 -8.91 -12.41 6.75
CA SER A 108 -8.91 -11.73 5.47
C SER A 108 -7.84 -12.30 4.53
N ALA A 109 -6.63 -12.54 5.04
CA ALA A 109 -5.54 -13.16 4.29
C ALA A 109 -5.88 -14.58 3.81
N LEU A 110 -6.48 -15.43 4.66
CA LEU A 110 -6.93 -16.77 4.27
C LEU A 110 -7.99 -16.72 3.16
N ARG A 111 -8.93 -15.77 3.24
CA ARG A 111 -9.97 -15.60 2.20
C ARG A 111 -9.38 -15.14 0.87
N ILE A 112 -8.46 -14.16 0.89
CA ILE A 112 -7.77 -13.70 -0.32
C ILE A 112 -6.92 -14.83 -0.90
N GLY A 113 -6.22 -15.59 -0.06
CA GLY A 113 -5.46 -16.76 -0.49
C GLY A 113 -6.31 -17.81 -1.19
N ALA A 114 -7.50 -18.11 -0.65
CA ALA A 114 -8.45 -19.01 -1.31
C ALA A 114 -8.94 -18.45 -2.67
N LYS A 115 -9.28 -17.16 -2.75
CA LYS A 115 -9.79 -16.54 -3.98
C LYS A 115 -8.73 -16.30 -5.05
N THR A 116 -7.45 -16.32 -4.69
CA THR A 116 -6.30 -16.26 -5.59
C THR A 116 -5.75 -17.64 -5.93
N ASP A 117 -6.51 -18.71 -5.66
CA ASP A 117 -6.13 -20.08 -5.96
C ASP A 117 -4.78 -20.50 -5.30
N GLY A 118 -4.55 -19.99 -4.08
CA GLY A 118 -3.36 -20.26 -3.27
C GLY A 118 -2.14 -19.39 -3.61
N ALA A 119 -2.28 -18.39 -4.48
CA ALA A 119 -1.16 -17.53 -4.86
C ALA A 119 -0.75 -16.56 -3.74
N MET A 120 -1.73 -15.97 -3.04
CA MET A 120 -1.48 -15.25 -1.79
C MET A 120 -1.47 -16.25 -0.63
N ASP A 121 -0.29 -16.58 -0.10
CA ASP A 121 -0.14 -17.57 0.97
C ASP A 121 0.67 -17.03 2.15
N ILE A 122 0.00 -16.71 3.26
CA ILE A 122 0.65 -16.24 4.50
C ILE A 122 1.45 -17.33 5.23
N THR A 123 1.43 -18.57 4.78
CA THR A 123 2.21 -19.66 5.38
C THR A 123 3.52 -19.94 4.63
N VAL A 124 3.83 -19.13 3.61
CA VAL A 124 5.04 -19.24 2.76
C VAL A 124 6.34 -18.85 3.48
N GLY A 125 6.27 -18.45 4.75
CA GLY A 125 7.42 -18.04 5.58
C GLY A 125 8.64 -18.97 5.54
N PRO A 126 8.51 -20.32 5.58
CA PRO A 126 9.65 -21.22 5.46
C PRO A 126 10.40 -21.07 4.13
N LEU A 127 9.68 -20.77 3.03
CA LEU A 127 10.27 -20.51 1.73
C LEU A 127 10.90 -19.11 1.67
N VAL A 128 10.22 -18.10 2.19
CA VAL A 128 10.75 -16.73 2.28
C VAL A 128 12.09 -16.70 3.04
N ASN A 129 12.17 -17.41 4.15
CA ASN A 129 13.39 -17.58 4.93
C ASN A 129 14.47 -18.37 4.19
N LEU A 130 14.09 -19.46 3.51
CA LEU A 130 15.02 -20.27 2.70
C LEU A 130 15.69 -19.43 1.59
N TRP A 131 14.94 -18.51 0.99
CA TRP A 131 15.42 -17.57 -0.03
C TRP A 131 16.02 -16.29 0.58
N GLY A 132 16.15 -16.17 1.90
CA GLY A 132 16.86 -15.04 2.53
C GLY A 132 16.13 -13.70 2.46
N PHE A 133 14.80 -13.71 2.28
CA PHE A 133 13.99 -12.49 2.28
C PHE A 133 13.32 -12.20 3.63
N GLY A 134 13.35 -13.16 4.55
CA GLY A 134 12.84 -12.99 5.92
C GLY A 134 13.93 -12.59 6.93
N PRO A 135 13.70 -12.82 8.23
CA PRO A 135 14.67 -12.50 9.29
C PRO A 135 15.90 -13.44 9.32
N ASP A 136 15.83 -14.58 8.62
CA ASP A 136 16.91 -15.56 8.56
C ASP A 136 18.07 -15.05 7.68
N ARG A 137 19.27 -15.62 7.89
CA ARG A 137 20.45 -15.23 7.11
C ARG A 137 20.28 -15.57 5.64
N GLN A 138 20.67 -14.64 4.79
CA GLN A 138 20.69 -14.82 3.34
C GLN A 138 21.53 -16.04 2.95
N PRO A 139 21.03 -16.91 2.04
CA PRO A 139 21.74 -18.12 1.64
C PRO A 139 22.96 -17.77 0.78
N LEU A 140 24.02 -18.59 0.90
CA LEU A 140 25.25 -18.41 0.11
C LEU A 140 25.09 -18.87 -1.35
N HIS A 141 24.15 -19.78 -1.60
CA HIS A 141 23.88 -20.38 -2.92
C HIS A 141 22.37 -20.54 -3.12
N ILE A 142 21.95 -20.65 -4.37
CA ILE A 142 20.56 -20.98 -4.69
C ILE A 142 20.13 -22.27 -3.98
N PRO A 143 18.99 -22.29 -3.26
CA PRO A 143 18.47 -23.48 -2.60
C PRO A 143 18.29 -24.66 -3.57
N THR A 144 18.69 -25.85 -3.13
CA THR A 144 18.50 -27.09 -3.90
C THR A 144 17.02 -27.47 -3.99
N PRO A 145 16.59 -28.23 -5.02
CA PRO A 145 15.21 -28.72 -5.12
C PRO A 145 14.73 -29.45 -3.86
N ALA A 146 15.58 -30.27 -3.24
CA ALA A 146 15.24 -30.98 -2.02
C ALA A 146 15.00 -30.05 -0.81
N GLN A 147 15.75 -28.94 -0.71
CA GLN A 147 15.51 -27.93 0.33
C GLN A 147 14.20 -27.17 0.10
N ILE A 148 13.88 -26.86 -1.16
CA ILE A 148 12.62 -26.21 -1.54
C ILE A 148 11.44 -27.13 -1.21
N ASP A 149 11.50 -28.41 -1.59
CA ASP A 149 10.44 -29.38 -1.29
C ASP A 149 10.25 -29.59 0.23
N ALA A 150 11.34 -29.62 0.99
CA ALA A 150 11.29 -29.71 2.45
C ALA A 150 10.67 -28.45 3.10
N ALA A 151 10.89 -27.27 2.53
CA ALA A 151 10.24 -26.04 2.99
C ALA A 151 8.76 -26.02 2.59
N LYS A 152 8.41 -26.41 1.36
CA LYS A 152 7.01 -26.53 0.88
C LYS A 152 6.17 -27.51 1.71
N ALA A 153 6.77 -28.58 2.21
CA ALA A 153 6.09 -29.51 3.10
C ALA A 153 5.64 -28.88 4.44
N LYS A 154 6.12 -27.66 4.74
CA LYS A 154 5.77 -26.87 5.93
C LYS A 154 4.83 -25.69 5.62
N THR A 155 4.29 -25.61 4.40
CA THR A 155 3.43 -24.53 3.94
C THR A 155 2.07 -25.05 3.50
N GLY A 156 1.03 -24.24 3.67
CA GLY A 156 -0.29 -24.43 3.10
C GLY A 156 -1.38 -23.75 3.93
N LEU A 157 -2.21 -22.94 3.28
CA LEU A 157 -3.33 -22.24 3.92
C LEU A 157 -4.28 -23.17 4.68
N GLN A 158 -4.45 -24.42 4.22
CA GLN A 158 -5.30 -25.42 4.88
C GLN A 158 -4.83 -25.77 6.31
N HIS A 159 -3.58 -25.46 6.65
CA HIS A 159 -3.00 -25.76 7.95
C HIS A 159 -3.29 -24.69 9.02
N LEU A 160 -4.01 -23.62 8.68
CA LEU A 160 -4.32 -22.50 9.56
C LEU A 160 -5.81 -22.17 9.55
N GLN A 161 -6.38 -21.96 10.73
CA GLN A 161 -7.75 -21.47 10.87
C GLN A 161 -7.88 -20.43 11.98
N VAL A 162 -8.92 -19.62 11.87
CA VAL A 162 -9.33 -18.63 12.89
C VAL A 162 -10.57 -19.16 13.60
N ILE A 163 -10.62 -18.99 14.92
CA ILE A 163 -11.76 -19.36 15.76
C ILE A 163 -12.23 -18.12 16.51
N ASP A 164 -13.40 -17.62 16.12
CA ASP A 164 -14.05 -16.48 16.75
C ASP A 164 -15.06 -16.92 17.79
N ARG A 165 -14.92 -16.40 19.01
CA ARG A 165 -15.89 -16.56 20.10
C ARG A 165 -16.18 -15.21 20.72
N ALA A 166 -17.35 -15.09 21.36
CA ALA A 166 -17.70 -13.87 22.08
C ALA A 166 -16.63 -13.57 23.16
N GLY A 167 -15.91 -12.46 22.97
CA GLY A 167 -14.85 -11.98 23.88
C GLY A 167 -13.50 -12.68 23.78
N HIS A 168 -13.32 -13.66 22.90
CA HIS A 168 -12.07 -14.39 22.74
C HIS A 168 -11.84 -14.84 21.29
N GLN A 169 -10.65 -14.59 20.76
CA GLN A 169 -10.24 -15.00 19.43
C GLN A 169 -9.01 -15.90 19.48
N PHE A 170 -8.94 -16.87 18.57
CA PHE A 170 -7.84 -17.82 18.52
C PHE A 170 -7.38 -18.07 17.09
N LEU A 171 -6.08 -18.30 16.93
CA LEU A 171 -5.53 -18.99 15.77
C LEU A 171 -5.31 -20.45 16.12
N GLN A 172 -5.50 -21.35 15.16
CA GLN A 172 -5.15 -22.76 15.35
C GLN A 172 -4.43 -23.28 14.11
N LYS A 173 -3.32 -23.98 14.34
CA LYS A 173 -2.58 -24.71 13.32
C LYS A 173 -2.64 -26.20 13.58
N ASP A 174 -2.61 -27.01 12.53
CA ASP A 174 -2.53 -28.48 12.61
C ASP A 174 -1.12 -29.03 12.30
N LEU A 175 -0.20 -28.15 11.88
CA LEU A 175 1.20 -28.43 11.62
C LEU A 175 2.10 -27.67 12.62
N PRO A 176 2.86 -28.35 13.51
CA PRO A 176 3.63 -27.67 14.56
C PRO A 176 4.69 -26.70 14.04
N ASP A 177 5.26 -27.02 12.88
CA ASP A 177 6.30 -26.27 12.18
C ASP A 177 5.76 -25.22 11.20
N LEU A 178 4.43 -25.01 11.16
CA LEU A 178 3.84 -23.96 10.33
C LEU A 178 4.37 -22.59 10.78
N TYR A 179 4.81 -21.80 9.81
CA TYR A 179 5.32 -20.46 10.02
C TYR A 179 4.47 -19.47 9.23
N VAL A 180 3.80 -18.58 9.94
CA VAL A 180 2.97 -17.53 9.36
C VAL A 180 3.78 -16.26 9.19
N ASP A 181 3.71 -15.68 8.00
CA ASP A 181 4.30 -14.41 7.63
C ASP A 181 3.20 -13.46 7.12
N LEU A 182 3.02 -12.33 7.80
CA LEU A 182 2.01 -11.33 7.49
C LEU A 182 2.60 -10.09 6.80
N SER A 183 3.85 -10.16 6.32
CA SER A 183 4.56 -9.02 5.71
C SER A 183 3.82 -8.41 4.51
N THR A 184 3.02 -9.21 3.79
CA THR A 184 2.25 -8.78 2.61
C THR A 184 0.84 -8.23 2.93
N VAL A 185 0.46 -8.15 4.21
CA VAL A 185 -0.83 -7.56 4.64
C VAL A 185 -0.68 -6.59 5.82
N GLY A 186 0.50 -6.55 6.44
CA GLY A 186 0.76 -5.77 7.65
C GLY A 186 0.74 -4.26 7.39
N GLU A 187 1.30 -3.81 6.26
CA GLU A 187 1.28 -2.40 5.87
C GLU A 187 -0.15 -1.93 5.59
N GLY A 188 -0.94 -2.75 4.87
CA GLY A 188 -2.36 -2.53 4.64
C GLY A 188 -3.17 -2.38 5.95
N TYR A 189 -3.00 -3.32 6.89
CA TYR A 189 -3.63 -3.20 8.21
C TYR A 189 -3.23 -1.91 8.94
N ALA A 190 -1.94 -1.58 8.96
CA ALA A 190 -1.43 -0.41 9.66
C ALA A 190 -2.01 0.88 9.06
N ALA A 191 -2.13 0.97 7.73
CA ALA A 191 -2.78 2.10 7.07
C ALA A 191 -4.26 2.23 7.47
N ASP A 192 -5.02 1.14 7.48
CA ASP A 192 -6.42 1.15 7.92
C ASP A 192 -6.55 1.52 9.41
N HIS A 193 -5.62 1.03 10.25
CA HIS A 193 -5.61 1.33 11.67
C HIS A 193 -5.26 2.79 11.95
N LEU A 194 -4.35 3.39 11.17
CA LEU A 194 -4.07 4.82 11.22
C LEU A 194 -5.27 5.65 10.77
N ALA A 195 -6.00 5.22 9.73
CA ALA A 195 -7.23 5.89 9.32
C ALA A 195 -8.26 5.94 10.47
N ARG A 196 -8.43 4.82 11.19
CA ARG A 196 -9.26 4.77 12.41
C ARG A 196 -8.73 5.69 13.53
N LEU A 197 -7.42 5.77 13.72
CA LEU A 197 -6.82 6.71 14.69
C LEU A 197 -7.16 8.16 14.33
N MET A 198 -7.12 8.53 13.05
CA MET A 198 -7.50 9.89 12.64
C MET A 198 -8.94 10.20 13.04
N GLU A 199 -9.85 9.26 12.86
CA GLU A 199 -11.27 9.42 13.24
C GLU A 199 -11.46 9.51 14.76
N GLN A 200 -10.75 8.69 15.54
CA GLN A 200 -10.74 8.78 17.00
C GLN A 200 -10.20 10.12 17.51
N GLU A 201 -9.23 10.69 16.80
CA GLU A 201 -8.68 12.01 17.07
C GLU A 201 -9.56 13.14 16.51
N GLY A 202 -10.74 12.86 15.97
CA GLY A 202 -11.68 13.85 15.46
C GLY A 202 -11.24 14.52 14.15
N ILE A 203 -10.34 13.88 13.39
CA ILE A 203 -9.84 14.35 12.10
C ILE A 203 -10.65 13.68 10.99
N ALA A 204 -11.51 14.44 10.33
CA ALA A 204 -12.40 13.92 9.29
C ALA A 204 -11.79 13.89 7.88
N ARG A 205 -10.65 14.58 7.67
CA ARG A 205 -10.00 14.75 6.36
C ARG A 205 -8.53 14.40 6.46
N TYR A 206 -8.14 13.29 5.84
CA TYR A 206 -6.80 12.75 5.94
C TYR A 206 -6.40 11.91 4.73
N LEU A 207 -5.10 11.78 4.53
CA LEU A 207 -4.46 10.77 3.70
C LEU A 207 -3.37 10.10 4.55
N VAL A 208 -3.48 8.80 4.77
CA VAL A 208 -2.53 8.00 5.54
C VAL A 208 -1.81 7.01 4.63
N SER A 209 -0.56 6.71 4.95
CA SER A 209 0.28 5.79 4.20
C SER A 209 1.24 5.07 5.13
N VAL A 210 1.40 3.77 4.94
CA VAL A 210 2.46 2.94 5.52
C VAL A 210 3.03 2.12 4.37
N GLY A 211 4.30 2.37 4.03
CA GLY A 211 4.94 1.70 2.88
C GLY A 211 4.19 1.87 1.57
N GLY A 212 3.79 0.76 0.96
CA GLY A 212 3.04 0.73 -0.31
C GLY A 212 1.53 0.95 -0.15
N ALA A 213 1.01 0.83 1.07
CA ALA A 213 -0.41 0.90 1.37
C ALA A 213 -0.86 2.30 1.82
N LEU A 214 -1.99 2.77 1.29
CA LEU A 214 -2.58 4.08 1.57
C LEU A 214 -4.08 3.97 1.80
N SER A 215 -4.63 4.89 2.59
CA SER A 215 -6.07 5.12 2.73
C SER A 215 -6.35 6.61 2.87
N SER A 216 -7.51 7.09 2.41
CA SER A 216 -7.87 8.50 2.53
C SER A 216 -9.34 8.71 2.86
N ARG A 217 -9.63 9.86 3.47
CA ARG A 217 -10.99 10.34 3.71
C ARG A 217 -11.10 11.84 3.50
N GLY A 218 -12.22 12.26 2.92
CA GLY A 218 -12.55 13.67 2.67
C GLY A 218 -11.65 14.32 1.62
N MET A 219 -11.56 15.66 1.70
CA MET A 219 -10.82 16.48 0.74
C MET A 219 -9.55 17.08 1.37
N ASN A 220 -8.57 17.43 0.53
CA ASN A 220 -7.38 18.15 0.95
C ASN A 220 -7.70 19.61 1.36
N ALA A 221 -6.67 20.38 1.72
CA ALA A 221 -6.83 21.77 2.15
C ALA A 221 -7.36 22.71 1.06
N GLN A 222 -7.18 22.34 -0.21
CA GLN A 222 -7.75 23.06 -1.36
C GLN A 222 -9.20 22.66 -1.66
N GLY A 223 -9.79 21.73 -0.90
CA GLY A 223 -11.16 21.24 -1.14
C GLY A 223 -11.26 20.24 -2.30
N LEU A 224 -10.13 19.73 -2.78
CA LEU A 224 -10.05 18.74 -3.86
C LEU A 224 -9.80 17.33 -3.30
N PRO A 225 -10.10 16.26 -4.05
CA PRO A 225 -9.71 14.91 -3.68
C PRO A 225 -8.21 14.79 -3.40
N TRP A 226 -7.85 13.91 -2.47
CA TRP A 226 -6.46 13.55 -2.23
C TRP A 226 -5.88 12.88 -3.47
N ARG A 227 -4.89 13.51 -4.12
CA ARG A 227 -4.28 12.99 -5.35
C ARG A 227 -3.31 11.86 -5.02
N VAL A 228 -3.70 10.62 -5.32
CA VAL A 228 -2.80 9.46 -5.22
C VAL A 228 -2.29 9.10 -6.61
N ALA A 229 -0.99 9.25 -6.81
CA ALA A 229 -0.34 9.03 -8.10
C ALA A 229 0.22 7.61 -8.21
N ILE A 230 -0.15 6.90 -9.26
CA ILE A 230 0.45 5.62 -9.63
C ILE A 230 1.69 5.91 -10.47
N GLN A 231 2.84 5.42 -10.05
CA GLN A 231 4.13 5.68 -10.71
C GLN A 231 4.39 4.70 -11.86
N LYS A 232 5.12 5.15 -12.88
CA LYS A 232 5.76 4.23 -13.84
C LYS A 232 6.84 3.42 -13.11
N PRO A 233 7.01 2.12 -13.41
CA PRO A 233 7.96 1.28 -12.72
C PRO A 233 9.34 1.41 -13.41
N THR A 234 9.92 2.60 -13.32
CA THR A 234 11.31 2.85 -13.75
C THR A 234 12.12 3.32 -12.56
N ASP A 235 13.40 2.95 -12.55
CA ASP A 235 14.44 3.40 -11.62
C ASP A 235 15.05 4.75 -12.04
N ARG A 236 14.72 5.22 -13.26
CA ARG A 236 15.36 6.37 -13.89
C ARG A 236 14.55 7.66 -13.83
N GLU A 237 13.23 7.59 -13.74
CA GLU A 237 12.38 8.79 -13.80
C GLU A 237 11.09 8.66 -12.97
N ASN A 238 10.76 9.73 -12.23
CA ASN A 238 9.47 9.87 -11.55
C ASN A 238 8.40 10.31 -12.55
N ALA A 239 7.84 9.35 -13.30
CA ALA A 239 6.73 9.61 -14.21
C ALA A 239 5.40 9.11 -13.62
N VAL A 240 4.38 9.97 -13.63
CA VAL A 240 3.02 9.62 -13.20
C VAL A 240 2.29 8.90 -14.34
N GLN A 241 1.66 7.78 -14.01
CA GLN A 241 0.89 6.96 -14.94
C GLN A 241 -0.62 7.24 -14.85
N ALA A 242 -1.13 7.47 -13.63
CA ALA A 242 -2.52 7.84 -13.37
C ALA A 242 -2.64 8.53 -12.01
N ILE A 243 -3.72 9.29 -11.81
CA ILE A 243 -4.12 9.87 -10.53
C ILE A 243 -5.51 9.35 -10.17
N VAL A 244 -5.66 8.88 -8.94
CA VAL A 244 -6.92 8.31 -8.43
C VAL A 244 -7.39 9.01 -7.15
N ASP A 245 -8.70 9.00 -6.95
CA ASP A 245 -9.36 9.35 -5.70
C ASP A 245 -9.75 8.05 -4.99
N ILE A 246 -9.20 7.83 -3.80
CA ILE A 246 -9.43 6.62 -2.99
C ILE A 246 -10.27 6.92 -1.75
N ASN A 247 -11.00 8.04 -1.71
CA ASN A 247 -11.77 8.45 -0.54
C ASN A 247 -12.70 7.32 -0.05
N GLY A 248 -12.52 6.91 1.22
CA GLY A 248 -13.24 5.81 1.86
C GLY A 248 -12.77 4.40 1.47
N HIS A 249 -11.64 4.27 0.78
CA HIS A 249 -11.06 3.02 0.30
C HIS A 249 -9.58 2.92 0.68
N GLY A 250 -9.01 1.74 0.50
CA GLY A 250 -7.57 1.51 0.55
C GLY A 250 -6.99 1.25 -0.84
N ILE A 251 -5.71 1.58 -1.02
CA ILE A 251 -4.93 1.24 -2.20
C ILE A 251 -3.57 0.69 -1.76
N SER A 252 -3.09 -0.37 -2.40
CA SER A 252 -1.73 -0.88 -2.23
C SER A 252 -1.10 -1.17 -3.58
N THR A 253 0.22 -1.24 -3.62
CA THR A 253 0.97 -1.55 -4.84
C THR A 253 2.14 -2.50 -4.55
N SER A 254 2.05 -3.70 -5.09
CA SER A 254 3.15 -4.67 -5.13
C SER A 254 3.97 -4.48 -6.40
N GLY A 255 5.30 -4.53 -6.26
CA GLY A 255 6.23 -4.33 -7.36
C GLY A 255 7.40 -5.29 -7.31
N SER A 256 7.68 -5.99 -8.42
CA SER A 256 8.82 -6.90 -8.53
C SER A 256 10.16 -6.18 -8.77
N TYR A 257 10.12 -4.86 -8.97
CA TYR A 257 11.27 -4.06 -9.40
C TYR A 257 12.12 -3.47 -8.26
N ARG A 258 11.57 -3.32 -7.04
CA ARG A 258 12.23 -2.61 -5.93
C ARG A 258 13.13 -3.51 -5.08
N ASN A 259 12.62 -4.66 -4.64
CA ASN A 259 13.31 -5.54 -3.70
C ASN A 259 13.80 -6.79 -4.43
N TYR A 260 15.09 -6.76 -4.80
CA TYR A 260 15.81 -7.88 -5.41
C TYR A 260 17.27 -7.87 -4.97
N TYR A 261 17.93 -9.02 -5.10
CA TYR A 261 19.38 -9.12 -5.00
C TYR A 261 19.92 -10.09 -6.07
N GLU A 262 21.25 -10.13 -6.22
CA GLU A 262 21.91 -11.06 -7.14
C GLU A 262 22.41 -12.29 -6.37
N LEU A 263 22.00 -13.48 -6.80
CA LEU A 263 22.45 -14.77 -6.27
C LEU A 263 22.93 -15.64 -7.42
N ASP A 264 24.18 -16.10 -7.36
CA ASP A 264 24.81 -16.90 -8.41
C ASP A 264 24.61 -16.30 -9.83
N GLY A 265 24.72 -14.97 -9.96
CA GLY A 265 24.57 -14.24 -11.22
C GLY A 265 23.14 -14.04 -11.71
N LYS A 266 22.12 -14.36 -10.89
CA LYS A 266 20.70 -14.19 -11.22
C LYS A 266 20.03 -13.17 -10.32
N ARG A 267 19.18 -12.33 -10.90
CA ARG A 267 18.29 -11.41 -10.16
C ARG A 267 17.16 -12.21 -9.49
N VAL A 268 17.09 -12.16 -8.17
CA VAL A 268 16.10 -12.88 -7.35
C VAL A 268 15.12 -11.85 -6.76
N SER A 269 13.83 -11.99 -7.08
CA SER A 269 12.76 -11.17 -6.47
C SER A 269 12.30 -11.75 -5.14
N HIS A 270 11.87 -10.89 -4.22
CA HIS A 270 11.35 -11.28 -2.91
C HIS A 270 9.99 -11.98 -2.92
N VAL A 271 9.23 -11.86 -4.02
CA VAL A 271 7.91 -12.50 -4.14
C VAL A 271 8.10 -13.96 -4.56
N ILE A 272 7.70 -14.88 -3.69
CA ILE A 272 7.80 -16.33 -3.90
C ILE A 272 6.46 -16.88 -4.37
N ASP A 273 6.47 -17.70 -5.42
CA ASP A 273 5.32 -18.51 -5.83
C ASP A 273 5.21 -19.73 -4.90
N PRO A 274 4.13 -19.87 -4.10
CA PRO A 274 3.96 -20.98 -3.16
C PRO A 274 3.91 -22.36 -3.83
N GLN A 275 3.43 -22.44 -5.09
CA GLN A 275 3.32 -23.71 -5.81
C GLN A 275 4.68 -24.23 -6.26
N THR A 276 5.56 -23.34 -6.72
CA THR A 276 6.91 -23.73 -7.17
C THR A 276 7.94 -23.69 -6.03
N GLY A 277 7.68 -22.88 -4.99
CA GLY A 277 8.61 -22.58 -3.91
C GLY A 277 9.79 -21.72 -4.37
N ARG A 278 9.63 -20.95 -5.45
CA ARG A 278 10.69 -20.14 -6.08
C ARG A 278 10.22 -18.70 -6.30
N PRO A 279 11.15 -17.74 -6.44
CA PRO A 279 10.83 -16.40 -6.92
C PRO A 279 10.06 -16.42 -8.24
N ILE A 280 9.14 -15.47 -8.41
CA ILE A 280 8.39 -15.28 -9.66
C ILE A 280 9.31 -14.85 -10.83
N GLU A 281 9.02 -15.34 -12.04
CA GLU A 281 9.84 -15.10 -13.25
C GLU A 281 9.07 -14.46 -14.43
N HIS A 282 7.81 -14.05 -14.23
CA HIS A 282 6.98 -13.48 -15.30
C HIS A 282 7.20 -11.97 -15.52
N ASN A 283 6.66 -11.45 -16.62
CA ASN A 283 6.83 -10.05 -17.04
C ASN A 283 5.92 -9.03 -16.33
N LEU A 284 5.11 -9.42 -15.34
CA LEU A 284 4.33 -8.48 -14.52
C LEU A 284 5.27 -7.73 -13.57
N VAL A 285 5.27 -6.40 -13.64
CA VAL A 285 6.24 -5.53 -12.96
C VAL A 285 5.62 -4.84 -11.75
N SER A 286 4.35 -4.43 -11.88
CA SER A 286 3.61 -3.75 -10.82
C SER A 286 2.14 -4.13 -10.89
N VAL A 287 1.53 -4.30 -9.72
CA VAL A 287 0.09 -4.44 -9.54
C VAL A 287 -0.34 -3.45 -8.47
N THR A 288 -1.27 -2.58 -8.83
CA THR A 288 -1.92 -1.63 -7.90
C THR A 288 -3.38 -2.03 -7.76
N VAL A 289 -3.84 -2.21 -6.53
CA VAL A 289 -5.21 -2.61 -6.21
C VAL A 289 -5.87 -1.54 -5.36
N ILE A 290 -7.10 -1.16 -5.71
CA ILE A 290 -7.99 -0.40 -4.83
C ILE A 290 -9.05 -1.37 -4.30
N ALA A 291 -9.27 -1.35 -2.99
CA ALA A 291 -10.21 -2.24 -2.30
C ALA A 291 -10.94 -1.48 -1.18
N PRO A 292 -12.01 -2.06 -0.57
CA PRO A 292 -12.71 -1.41 0.53
C PRO A 292 -11.79 -1.04 1.71
N THR A 293 -10.76 -1.86 1.95
CA THR A 293 -9.74 -1.67 2.97
C THR A 293 -8.33 -1.73 2.37
N ALA A 294 -7.35 -1.07 2.99
CA ALA A 294 -5.96 -1.14 2.56
C ALA A 294 -5.37 -2.53 2.83
N LEU A 295 -5.80 -3.23 3.88
CA LEU A 295 -5.46 -4.63 4.14
C LEU A 295 -5.87 -5.54 2.97
N GLU A 296 -7.08 -5.37 2.43
CA GLU A 296 -7.50 -6.18 1.29
C GLU A 296 -6.67 -5.84 0.06
N ALA A 297 -6.42 -4.56 -0.20
CA ALA A 297 -5.61 -4.13 -1.34
C ALA A 297 -4.20 -4.74 -1.30
N ASP A 298 -3.57 -4.77 -0.13
CA ASP A 298 -2.23 -5.32 0.13
C ASP A 298 -2.20 -6.85 -0.05
N GLY A 299 -3.22 -7.57 0.43
CA GLY A 299 -3.31 -9.01 0.17
C GLY A 299 -3.54 -9.34 -1.31
N TRP A 300 -4.40 -8.57 -1.99
CA TRP A 300 -4.70 -8.78 -3.40
C TRP A 300 -3.53 -8.45 -4.32
N ASP A 301 -2.79 -7.39 -4.05
CA ASP A 301 -1.70 -6.97 -4.94
C ASP A 301 -0.63 -8.06 -5.08
N THR A 302 -0.33 -8.78 -3.99
CA THR A 302 0.68 -9.81 -3.95
C THR A 302 0.17 -11.12 -4.52
N GLY A 303 -1.07 -11.52 -4.21
CA GLY A 303 -1.68 -12.68 -4.87
C GLY A 303 -1.75 -12.52 -6.38
N LEU A 304 -2.14 -11.34 -6.86
CA LEU A 304 -2.18 -11.02 -8.30
C LEU A 304 -0.78 -10.89 -8.89
N MET A 305 0.19 -10.37 -8.13
CA MET A 305 1.59 -10.36 -8.53
C MET A 305 2.08 -11.79 -8.75
N VAL A 306 1.85 -12.72 -7.82
CA VAL A 306 2.27 -14.13 -7.92
C VAL A 306 1.65 -14.85 -9.12
N LEU A 307 0.37 -14.60 -9.40
CA LEU A 307 -0.36 -15.24 -10.49
C LEU A 307 0.19 -14.88 -11.89
N GLY A 308 0.81 -13.71 -12.03
CA GLY A 308 1.20 -13.15 -13.31
C GLY A 308 0.01 -12.70 -14.18
N THR A 309 0.31 -11.99 -15.27
CA THR A 309 -0.67 -11.18 -16.01
C THR A 309 -1.96 -11.89 -16.40
N GLN A 310 -1.89 -13.07 -17.02
CA GLN A 310 -3.08 -13.72 -17.58
C GLN A 310 -4.03 -14.22 -16.47
N LYS A 311 -3.52 -15.03 -15.55
CA LYS A 311 -4.28 -15.55 -14.41
C LYS A 311 -4.79 -14.43 -13.51
N ALA A 312 -3.96 -13.41 -13.26
CA ALA A 312 -4.37 -12.26 -12.47
C ALA A 312 -5.57 -11.53 -13.12
N GLN A 313 -5.55 -11.31 -14.44
CA GLN A 313 -6.70 -10.69 -15.12
C GLN A 313 -7.96 -11.57 -15.09
N GLU A 314 -7.83 -12.89 -15.07
CA GLU A 314 -8.97 -13.81 -14.90
C GLU A 314 -9.59 -13.65 -13.51
N VAL A 315 -8.77 -13.69 -12.46
CA VAL A 315 -9.22 -13.45 -11.07
C VAL A 315 -9.85 -12.08 -10.92
N VAL A 316 -9.24 -11.03 -11.47
CA VAL A 316 -9.78 -9.67 -11.43
C VAL A 316 -11.16 -9.58 -12.08
N ARG A 317 -11.38 -10.26 -13.21
CA ARG A 317 -12.70 -10.30 -13.87
C ARG A 317 -13.71 -11.11 -13.06
N ARG A 318 -13.28 -12.25 -12.47
CA ARG A 318 -14.12 -13.14 -11.66
C ARG A 318 -14.63 -12.45 -10.39
N GLU A 319 -13.74 -11.78 -9.68
CA GLU A 319 -14.01 -11.15 -8.38
C GLU A 319 -14.45 -9.68 -8.50
N GLY A 320 -14.37 -9.09 -9.71
CA GLY A 320 -14.77 -7.70 -9.95
C GLY A 320 -13.85 -6.68 -9.27
N LEU A 321 -12.53 -6.91 -9.27
CA LEU A 321 -11.55 -6.10 -8.53
C LEU A 321 -11.17 -4.82 -9.29
N ALA A 322 -10.89 -3.74 -8.56
CA ALA A 322 -10.33 -2.50 -9.10
C ALA A 322 -8.79 -2.60 -9.14
N VAL A 323 -8.27 -3.05 -10.28
CA VAL A 323 -6.82 -3.28 -10.47
C VAL A 323 -6.23 -2.55 -11.66
N PHE A 324 -5.01 -2.04 -11.46
CA PHE A 324 -4.11 -1.49 -12.47
C PHE A 324 -2.81 -2.33 -12.51
N MET A 325 -2.38 -2.74 -13.69
CA MET A 325 -1.19 -3.58 -13.89
C MET A 325 -0.23 -2.94 -14.86
N ILE A 326 1.07 -3.15 -14.62
CA ILE A 326 2.14 -2.75 -15.53
C ILE A 326 3.00 -3.97 -15.84
N MET A 327 3.16 -4.26 -17.13
CA MET A 327 3.93 -5.40 -17.63
C MET A 327 5.10 -4.92 -18.47
N LYS A 328 6.22 -5.63 -18.41
CA LYS A 328 7.36 -5.45 -19.32
C LYS A 328 6.98 -5.98 -20.71
N GLU A 329 7.18 -5.18 -21.76
CA GLU A 329 6.93 -5.56 -23.15
C GLU A 329 8.07 -4.99 -24.03
N GLY A 330 8.97 -5.87 -24.49
CA GLY A 330 10.20 -5.47 -25.19
C GLY A 330 11.05 -4.52 -24.32
N GLU A 331 11.51 -3.41 -24.92
CA GLU A 331 12.24 -2.36 -24.19
C GLU A 331 11.33 -1.49 -23.30
N GLY A 332 10.02 -1.52 -23.51
CA GLY A 332 9.06 -0.64 -22.84
C GLY A 332 8.19 -1.32 -21.78
N PHE A 333 7.09 -0.64 -21.44
CA PHE A 333 6.06 -1.14 -20.54
C PHE A 333 4.68 -1.00 -21.18
N LYS A 334 3.81 -1.96 -20.89
CA LYS A 334 2.39 -1.95 -21.24
C LYS A 334 1.57 -1.87 -19.97
N THR A 335 0.46 -1.16 -20.03
CA THR A 335 -0.45 -1.03 -18.90
C THR A 335 -1.81 -1.64 -19.19
N TRP A 336 -2.47 -2.12 -18.16
CA TRP A 336 -3.82 -2.64 -18.20
C TRP A 336 -4.57 -2.19 -16.96
N MET A 337 -5.85 -1.86 -17.11
CA MET A 337 -6.71 -1.51 -15.98
C MET A 337 -8.08 -2.17 -16.15
N SER A 338 -8.59 -2.70 -15.05
CA SER A 338 -9.95 -3.22 -14.97
C SER A 338 -11.00 -2.09 -15.17
N PRO A 339 -12.23 -2.41 -15.59
CA PRO A 339 -13.33 -1.45 -15.62
C PRO A 339 -13.57 -0.78 -14.26
N GLN A 340 -13.45 -1.53 -13.17
CA GLN A 340 -13.63 -1.06 -11.80
C GLN A 340 -12.56 -0.05 -11.40
N PHE A 341 -11.31 -0.23 -11.84
CA PHE A 341 -10.25 0.76 -11.55
C PHE A 341 -10.56 2.12 -12.17
N LYS A 342 -11.18 2.15 -13.37
CA LYS A 342 -11.48 3.39 -14.08
C LYS A 342 -12.44 4.30 -13.31
N THR A 343 -13.27 3.76 -12.41
CA THR A 343 -14.22 4.56 -11.63
C THR A 343 -13.54 5.44 -10.58
N PHE A 344 -12.28 5.14 -10.24
CA PHE A 344 -11.48 5.92 -9.28
C PHE A 344 -10.58 6.96 -9.95
N LEU A 345 -10.53 7.03 -11.29
CA LEU A 345 -9.68 8.00 -11.98
C LEU A 345 -10.20 9.42 -11.78
N VAL A 346 -9.30 10.33 -11.42
CA VAL A 346 -9.58 11.77 -11.39
C VAL A 346 -9.28 12.33 -12.77
N SER A 347 -10.24 13.02 -13.37
CA SER A 347 -10.01 13.79 -14.61
C SER A 347 -9.75 15.27 -14.27
N ASP A 348 -8.95 15.97 -15.07
CA ASP A 348 -8.63 17.41 -14.90
C ASP A 348 -9.87 18.34 -14.91
N LYS A 349 -11.08 17.80 -15.10
CA LYS A 349 -12.35 18.52 -15.12
C LYS A 349 -13.14 18.51 -13.81
N ASN A 350 -12.65 17.82 -12.77
CA ASN A 350 -13.30 17.77 -11.45
C ASN A 350 -12.43 18.41 -10.36
#